data_AF-A0A9X5BGA3-F1
#
_entry.id   AF-A0A9X5BGA3-F1
#
_cell.length_a   1.000
_cell.length_b   1.000
_cell.length_c   1.000
_cell.angle_alpha   90.00
_cell.angle_beta   90.00
_cell.angle_gamma   90.00
#
_symmetry.space_group_name_H-M   'P 1'
#
loop_
_entity.id
_entity.type
_entity.pdbx_description
1 polymer ?
#
loop_
_entity_poly.entity_id
_entity_poly.type
_entity_poly.pdbx_seq_one_letter_code
_entity_poly.pdbx_strand_id
1 'polypeptide(L)'
;MLEGKALMDKLYEQPGIFRIHMRNKQYSRAKACYDTVRSVLVFLEADEGRMQEFFGERGERGAFLKEGLFDEEQVQKAYYECIRKGDTYENKRYEALQGEG
;
A
#
# COMPACT_ATOMS: atom_id res chain seq x y z
N MET A 1 15.17 20.57 7.69
CA MET A 1 14.75 19.27 7.12
C MET A 1 13.78 19.52 5.97
N LEU A 2 14.29 19.71 4.74
CA LEU A 2 13.46 19.86 3.54
C LEU A 2 13.10 18.50 2.92
N GLU A 3 13.99 17.51 3.02
CA GLU A 3 13.80 16.18 2.42
C GLU A 3 12.71 15.35 3.12
N GLY A 4 12.66 15.38 4.46
CA GLY A 4 11.61 14.66 5.21
C GLY A 4 10.20 15.16 4.92
N LYS A 5 10.03 16.48 4.73
CA LYS A 5 8.73 17.07 4.37
C LYS A 5 8.30 16.64 2.96
N ALA A 6 9.20 16.74 1.98
CA ALA A 6 8.91 16.34 0.61
C ALA A 6 8.60 14.83 0.49
N LEU A 7 9.23 13.99 1.31
CA LEU A 7 8.90 12.57 1.39
C LEU A 7 7.49 12.36 1.94
N MET A 8 7.15 13.01 3.05
CA MET A 8 5.81 12.91 3.65
C MET A 8 4.73 13.39 2.70
N ASP A 9 4.93 14.51 2.01
CA ASP A 9 3.98 15.03 1.01
C ASP A 9 3.67 13.96 -0.06
N LYS A 10 4.70 13.25 -0.55
CA LYS A 10 4.52 12.14 -1.50
C LYS A 10 3.77 10.95 -0.90
N LEU A 11 3.91 10.67 0.40
CA LEU A 11 3.14 9.62 1.08
C LEU A 11 1.66 9.99 1.15
N TYR A 12 1.34 11.25 1.46
CA TYR A 12 -0.05 11.74 1.51
C TYR A 12 -0.74 11.77 0.13
N GLU A 13 0.00 11.77 -0.97
CA GLU A 13 -0.55 11.60 -2.32
C GLU A 13 -0.94 10.14 -2.65
N GLN A 14 -0.29 9.15 -2.01
CA GLN A 14 -0.48 7.73 -2.34
C GLN A 14 -1.92 7.22 -2.18
N PRO A 15 -2.70 7.61 -1.15
CA PRO A 15 -4.12 7.24 -1.06
C PRO A 15 -4.96 7.67 -2.28
N GLY A 16 -4.63 8.83 -2.88
CA GLY A 16 -5.25 9.28 -4.12
C GLY A 16 -4.90 8.37 -5.30
N ILE A 17 -3.61 8.05 -5.45
CA ILE A 17 -3.09 7.17 -6.50
C ILE A 17 -3.66 5.75 -6.36
N PHE A 18 -3.73 5.24 -5.13
CA PHE A 18 -4.36 3.96 -4.81
C PHE A 18 -5.80 3.88 -5.31
N ARG A 19 -6.62 4.90 -5.01
CA ARG A 19 -8.02 4.96 -5.47
C ARG A 19 -8.13 4.98 -7.00
N ILE A 20 -7.19 5.62 -7.68
CA ILE A 20 -7.12 5.60 -9.15
C ILE A 20 -6.82 4.18 -9.66
N HIS A 21 -5.83 3.49 -9.07
CA HIS A 21 -5.50 2.12 -9.45
C HIS A 21 -6.65 1.14 -9.17
N MET A 22 -7.33 1.27 -8.04
CA MET A 22 -8.50 0.47 -7.69
C MET A 22 -9.63 0.65 -8.71
N ARG A 23 -9.93 1.89 -9.09
CA ARG A 23 -10.94 2.21 -10.11
C ARG A 23 -10.61 1.59 -11.47
N ASN A 24 -9.33 1.58 -11.82
CA ASN A 24 -8.83 1.00 -13.07
C ASN A 24 -8.60 -0.52 -12.99
N LYS A 25 -8.97 -1.18 -11.88
CA LYS A 25 -8.76 -2.62 -11.63
C LYS A 25 -7.28 -3.05 -11.72
N GLN A 26 -6.37 -2.11 -11.48
CA GLN A 26 -4.92 -2.32 -11.46
C GLN A 26 -4.49 -2.76 -10.04
N TYR A 27 -4.98 -3.91 -9.59
CA TYR A 27 -4.89 -4.34 -8.19
C TYR A 27 -3.44 -4.50 -7.69
N SER A 28 -2.53 -5.00 -8.53
CA SER A 28 -1.10 -5.12 -8.18
C SER A 28 -0.44 -3.77 -7.93
N ARG A 29 -0.81 -2.74 -8.71
CA ARG A 29 -0.34 -1.36 -8.50
C ARG A 29 -0.97 -0.73 -7.27
N ALA A 30 -2.27 -0.96 -7.05
CA ALA A 30 -2.94 -0.50 -5.83
C ALA A 30 -2.28 -1.11 -4.58
N LYS A 31 -2.05 -2.43 -4.56
CA LYS A 31 -1.31 -3.11 -3.49
C LYS A 31 0.07 -2.50 -3.28
N ALA A 32 0.83 -2.24 -4.35
CA ALA A 32 2.17 -1.65 -4.26
C ALA A 32 2.15 -0.25 -3.62
N CYS A 33 1.15 0.59 -3.90
CA CYS A 33 1.00 1.89 -3.24
C CYS A 33 0.84 1.73 -1.72
N TYR A 34 -0.08 0.86 -1.28
CA TYR A 34 -0.31 0.60 0.14
C TYR A 34 0.96 0.07 0.84
N ASP A 35 1.60 -0.94 0.24
CA ASP A 35 2.79 -1.60 0.81
C ASP A 35 3.97 -0.64 0.91
N THR A 36 4.12 0.24 -0.08
CA THR A 36 5.19 1.25 -0.10
C THR A 36 5.00 2.25 1.04
N VAL A 37 3.80 2.80 1.21
CA VAL A 37 3.53 3.73 2.32
C VAL A 37 3.79 3.05 3.66
N ARG A 38 3.29 1.83 3.85
CA ARG A 38 3.49 1.08 5.09
C ARG A 38 4.97 0.81 5.36
N SER A 39 5.72 0.39 4.35
CA SER A 39 7.15 0.11 4.49
C SER A 39 7.95 1.37 4.82
N VAL A 40 7.65 2.49 4.16
CA VAL A 40 8.34 3.76 4.42
C VAL A 40 8.00 4.29 5.82
N LEU A 41 6.74 4.27 6.24
CA LEU A 41 6.35 4.74 7.58
C LEU A 41 6.98 3.90 8.70
N VAL A 42 7.07 2.57 8.51
CA VAL A 42 7.80 1.69 9.43
C VAL A 42 9.28 2.03 9.46
N PHE A 43 9.91 2.24 8.29
CA PHE A 43 11.32 2.61 8.20
C PHE A 43 11.64 3.97 8.85
N LEU A 44 10.70 4.91 8.82
CA LEU A 44 10.81 6.21 9.47
C LEU A 44 10.42 6.18 10.96
N GLU A 45 10.07 5.02 11.51
CA GLU A 45 9.58 4.85 12.88
C GLU A 45 8.45 5.83 13.20
N ALA A 46 7.49 5.96 12.27
CA ALA A 46 6.38 6.88 12.42
C ALA A 46 5.55 6.56 13.68
N ASP A 47 5.11 7.61 14.37
CA ASP A 47 4.28 7.47 15.57
C ASP A 47 2.94 6.80 15.27
N GLU A 48 2.33 6.22 16.31
CA GLU A 48 1.06 5.50 16.20
C GLU A 48 -0.06 6.35 15.61
N GLY A 49 -0.12 7.64 15.98
CA GLY A 49 -1.12 8.56 15.43
C GLY A 49 -1.02 8.70 13.92
N ARG A 50 0.22 8.73 13.38
CA ARG A 50 0.46 8.75 11.94
C ARG A 50 0.14 7.43 11.27
N MET A 51 0.47 6.30 11.91
CA MET A 51 0.07 4.98 11.39
C MET A 51 -1.45 4.85 11.31
N GLN A 52 -2.17 5.29 12.34
CA GLN A 52 -3.64 5.29 12.38
C GLN A 52 -4.25 6.27 11.37
N GLU A 53 -3.59 7.38 11.05
CA GLU A 53 -4.04 8.29 10.00
C GLU A 53 -4.06 7.60 8.62
N PHE A 54 -2.99 6.88 8.27
CA PHE A 54 -2.91 6.20 6.98
C PHE A 54 -3.76 4.93 6.91
N PHE A 55 -3.74 4.12 7.97
CA PHE A 55 -4.27 2.74 7.93
C PHE A 55 -5.55 2.54 8.75
N GLY A 56 -5.98 3.56 9.49
CA GLY A 56 -7.12 3.47 10.38
C GLY A 56 -6.78 2.78 11.70
N GLU A 57 -7.81 2.60 12.52
CA GLU A 57 -7.72 1.97 13.83
C GLU A 57 -8.81 0.92 13.97
N ARG A 58 -8.43 -0.25 14.47
CA ARG A 58 -9.32 -1.36 14.80
C ARG A 58 -9.43 -1.50 16.30
N GLY A 59 -10.66 -1.60 16.78
CA GLY A 59 -10.97 -1.88 18.17
C GLY A 59 -11.06 -3.37 18.43
N GLU A 60 -11.51 -3.72 19.63
CA GLU A 60 -11.74 -5.10 20.01
C GLU A 60 -12.68 -5.81 19.02
N ARG A 61 -12.37 -7.08 18.74
CA ARG A 61 -13.13 -7.94 17.80
C ARG A 61 -13.16 -7.40 16.36
N GLY A 62 -12.22 -6.52 16.00
CA GLY A 62 -12.07 -6.01 14.64
C GLY A 62 -13.09 -4.92 14.26
N ALA A 63 -13.77 -4.28 15.22
CA ALA A 63 -14.59 -3.11 14.90
C ALA A 63 -13.73 -1.98 14.33
N PHE A 64 -14.18 -1.30 13.26
CA PHE A 64 -13.52 -0.08 12.81
C PHE A 64 -13.76 1.02 13.84
N LEU A 65 -12.70 1.52 14.47
CA LEU A 65 -12.76 2.70 15.34
C LEU A 65 -12.51 3.98 14.54
N LYS A 66 -11.60 3.91 13.56
CA LYS A 66 -11.26 5.03 12.69
C LYS A 66 -10.91 4.54 11.29
N GLU A 67 -11.46 5.18 10.27
CA GLU A 67 -11.06 4.93 8.88
C GLU A 67 -9.72 5.61 8.60
N GLY A 68 -8.83 4.89 7.89
CA GLY A 68 -7.58 5.44 7.39
C GLY A 68 -7.75 6.14 6.05
N LEU A 69 -6.70 6.84 5.62
CA LEU A 69 -6.63 7.39 4.26
C LEU A 69 -6.72 6.28 3.18
N PHE A 70 -6.22 5.09 3.50
CA PHE A 70 -6.47 3.88 2.71
C PHE A 70 -7.74 3.18 3.18
N ASP A 71 -8.72 3.07 2.28
CA ASP A 71 -9.94 2.30 2.48
C ASP A 71 -9.60 0.80 2.64
N GLU A 72 -9.90 0.26 3.81
CA GLU A 72 -9.46 -1.10 4.15
C GLU A 72 -10.16 -2.18 3.32
N GLU A 73 -11.44 -2.00 2.98
CA GLU A 73 -12.16 -2.95 2.14
C GLU A 73 -11.53 -3.02 0.75
N GLN A 74 -11.17 -1.87 0.19
CA GLN A 74 -10.46 -1.79 -1.08
C GLN A 74 -9.05 -2.39 -1.00
N VAL A 75 -8.33 -2.21 0.12
CA VAL A 75 -7.02 -2.84 0.34
C VAL A 75 -7.18 -4.36 0.36
N GLN A 76 -8.11 -4.90 1.14
CA GLN A 76 -8.38 -6.33 1.21
C GLN A 76 -8.74 -6.90 -0.18
N LYS A 77 -9.57 -6.18 -0.95
CA LYS A 77 -9.93 -6.54 -2.32
C LYS A 77 -8.72 -6.56 -3.25
N ALA A 78 -7.83 -5.56 -3.17
CA ALA A 78 -6.62 -5.52 -3.99
C ALA A 78 -5.73 -6.74 -3.74
N TYR A 79 -5.53 -7.08 -2.46
CA TYR A 79 -4.79 -8.26 -2.05
C TYR A 79 -5.43 -9.56 -2.54
N TYR A 80 -6.74 -9.72 -2.35
CA TYR A 80 -7.49 -10.89 -2.81
C TYR A 80 -7.35 -11.09 -4.33
N GLU A 81 -7.51 -10.02 -5.12
CA GLU A 81 -7.40 -10.10 -6.57
C GLU A 81 -5.98 -10.42 -7.05
N CYS A 82 -4.95 -9.89 -6.37
CA CYS A 82 -3.56 -10.27 -6.65
C CYS A 82 -3.32 -11.76 -6.41
N ILE A 83 -3.80 -12.30 -5.28
CA ILE A 83 -3.68 -13.74 -4.97
C ILE A 83 -4.43 -14.56 -6.02
N ARG A 84 -5.69 -14.19 -6.32
CA ARG A 84 -6.55 -14.89 -7.28
C ARG A 84 -5.96 -14.96 -8.69
N LYS A 85 -5.20 -13.94 -9.11
CA LYS A 85 -4.57 -13.87 -10.45
C LYS A 85 -3.14 -14.41 -10.47
N GLY A 86 -2.53 -14.70 -9.33
CA GLY A 86 -1.10 -15.00 -9.25
C GLY A 86 -0.19 -13.78 -9.47
N ASP A 87 -0.75 -12.57 -9.45
CA ASP A 87 -0.03 -11.30 -9.63
C ASP A 87 0.64 -10.81 -8.32
N THR A 88 1.13 -11.73 -7.51
CA THR A 88 1.90 -11.43 -6.29
C THR A 88 3.39 -11.49 -6.60
N TYR A 89 4.17 -10.63 -5.95
CA TYR A 89 5.64 -10.62 -6.12
C TYR A 89 6.25 -11.99 -5.83
N GLU A 90 5.69 -12.70 -4.85
CA GLU A 90 6.14 -14.02 -4.40
C GLU A 90 5.95 -15.14 -5.43
N ASN A 91 5.06 -14.92 -6.41
CA ASN A 91 4.80 -15.85 -7.50
C ASN A 91 5.40 -15.41 -8.84
N LYS A 92 6.13 -14.29 -8.88
CA LYS A 92 6.82 -13.86 -10.11
C LYS A 92 7.92 -14.85 -10.45
N ARG A 93 7.77 -15.52 -11.58
CA ARG A 93 8.85 -16.31 -12.18
C ARG A 93 9.93 -15.33 -12.62
N TYR A 94 11.16 -15.51 -12.14
CA TYR A 94 12.31 -14.80 -12.67
C TYR A 94 12.48 -15.17 -14.14
N GLU A 95 12.41 -14.19 -15.03
CA GLU A 95 12.86 -14.35 -16.40
C GLU A 95 14.38 -14.38 -16.39
N ALA A 96 14.98 -15.42 -16.97
CA ALA A 96 16.42 -15.50 -17.09
C ALA A 96 16.92 -14.31 -17.90
N LEU A 97 17.95 -13.63 -17.40
CA LEU A 97 18.66 -12.61 -18.17
C LEU A 97 19.13 -13.28 -19.47
N GLN A 98 18.64 -12.79 -20.62
CA GLN A 98 19.17 -13.22 -21.91
C GLN A 98 20.62 -12.76 -21.95
N GLY A 99 21.56 -13.69 -21.77
CA GLY A 99 22.96 -13.42 -22.01
C GLY A 99 23.11 -13.09 -23.49
N GLU A 100 23.45 -11.84 -23.80
CA GLU A 100 24.00 -11.51 -25.11
C GLU A 100 25.35 -12.23 -25.22
N GLY A 101 25.36 -13.29 -26.02
CA GLY A 101 26.57 -14.03 -26.42
C GLY A 101 27.13 -13.50 -27.73
#